data_AF-A0A920JHE2-F1
#
_entry.id   AF-A0A920JHE2-F1
#
_cell.length_a   1.000
_cell.length_b   1.000
_cell.length_c   1.000
_cell.angle_alpha   90.00
_cell.angle_beta   90.00
_cell.angle_gamma   90.00
#
_symmetry.space_group_name_H-M   'P 1'
#
loop_
_entity.id
_entity.type
_entity.pdbx_description
1 polymer ?
#
loop_
_entity_poly.entity_id
_entity_poly.type
_entity_poly.pdbx_seq_one_letter_code
_entity_poly.pdbx_strand_id
1 'polypeptide(L)'
;MADIDGDDDQDILVTMFNARDLIWYENNGSETFTANTIENNLDGIAEVKVADVDGDGDLDAVVTGRNADDIIFYTNSDSGYVLDISLSGTPDGTETLTISPTSTPIYDVAGNAASTSQSHSTVTLNDLRPTMAITAVNGSSSAVSDGSTTNDATLTVTFTSRVHHNFVVGGCNGKWWKS
;
A
#
# COMPACT_ATOMS: atom_id res chain seq x y z
N MET A 1 -0.99 -25.36 -1.60
CA MET A 1 -1.98 -24.61 -0.81
C MET A 1 -1.47 -23.19 -0.76
N ALA A 2 -2.34 -22.27 -1.13
CA ALA A 2 -2.11 -20.84 -1.18
C ALA A 2 -3.50 -20.19 -1.13
N ASP A 3 -3.58 -18.95 -0.71
CA ASP A 3 -4.78 -18.13 -0.87
C ASP A 3 -4.80 -17.66 -2.33
N ILE A 4 -5.54 -18.33 -3.21
CA ILE A 4 -5.47 -18.07 -4.66
C ILE A 4 -6.34 -16.86 -5.02
N ASP A 5 -7.46 -16.67 -4.33
CA ASP A 5 -8.41 -15.58 -4.59
C ASP A 5 -8.32 -14.37 -3.65
N GLY A 6 -7.43 -14.43 -2.66
CA GLY A 6 -7.13 -13.31 -1.77
C GLY A 6 -8.19 -13.10 -0.68
N ASP A 7 -8.96 -14.12 -0.33
CA ASP A 7 -10.04 -14.04 0.65
C ASP A 7 -9.60 -14.38 2.10
N ASP A 8 -8.30 -14.50 2.33
CA ASP A 8 -7.63 -14.87 3.58
C ASP A 8 -7.83 -16.35 4.00
N ASP A 9 -8.26 -17.22 3.08
CA ASP A 9 -8.33 -18.66 3.30
C ASP A 9 -7.28 -19.46 2.48
N GLN A 10 -7.23 -20.78 2.65
CA GLN A 10 -6.23 -21.61 1.98
C GLN A 10 -6.87 -22.57 0.99
N ASP A 11 -6.61 -22.27 -0.29
CA ASP A 11 -7.05 -23.09 -1.40
C ASP A 11 -6.10 -24.23 -1.73
N ILE A 12 -6.57 -25.12 -2.60
CA ILE A 12 -5.81 -26.26 -3.07
C ILE A 12 -5.77 -26.26 -4.60
N LEU A 13 -4.55 -26.31 -5.14
CA LEU A 13 -4.32 -26.53 -6.56
C LEU A 13 -3.89 -27.98 -6.79
N VAL A 14 -4.60 -28.69 -7.67
CA VAL A 14 -4.39 -30.11 -7.95
C VAL A 14 -4.08 -30.31 -9.42
N THR A 15 -2.98 -31.02 -9.68
CA THR A 15 -2.60 -31.47 -11.02
C THR A 15 -2.89 -32.96 -11.18
N MET A 16 -3.39 -33.36 -12.35
CA MET A 16 -3.69 -34.75 -12.65
C MET A 16 -2.95 -35.20 -13.90
N PHE A 17 -1.82 -35.88 -13.70
CA PHE A 17 -0.93 -36.32 -14.81
C PHE A 17 -1.65 -37.08 -15.93
N ASN A 18 -2.51 -38.05 -15.59
CA ASN A 18 -3.22 -38.87 -16.58
C ASN A 18 -4.52 -38.24 -17.09
N ALA A 19 -5.21 -37.48 -16.24
CA ALA A 19 -6.46 -36.83 -16.63
C ALA A 19 -6.21 -35.56 -17.47
N ARG A 20 -4.98 -35.00 -17.39
CA ARG A 20 -4.56 -33.77 -18.07
C ARG A 20 -5.20 -32.51 -17.52
N ASP A 21 -5.67 -32.61 -16.27
CA ASP A 21 -6.43 -31.57 -15.60
C ASP A 21 -5.58 -30.79 -14.61
N LEU A 22 -5.78 -29.47 -14.59
CA LEU A 22 -5.44 -28.58 -13.50
C LEU A 22 -6.73 -28.07 -12.88
N ILE A 23 -6.92 -28.37 -11.60
CA ILE A 23 -8.13 -28.02 -10.87
C ILE A 23 -7.74 -27.18 -9.65
N TRP A 24 -8.41 -26.05 -9.50
CA TRP A 24 -8.42 -25.24 -8.28
C TRP A 24 -9.63 -25.63 -7.44
N TYR A 25 -9.38 -25.99 -6.19
CA TYR A 25 -10.41 -26.18 -5.18
C TYR A 25 -10.42 -24.94 -4.30
N GLU A 26 -11.36 -24.05 -4.59
CA GLU A 26 -11.68 -22.82 -3.85
C GLU A 26 -12.32 -23.22 -2.52
N ASN A 27 -11.68 -22.87 -1.40
CA ASN A 27 -12.29 -22.94 -0.09
C ASN A 27 -13.05 -21.63 0.17
N ASN A 28 -14.05 -21.70 1.06
CA ASN A 28 -14.94 -20.55 1.34
C ASN A 28 -14.89 -20.13 2.82
N GLY A 29 -13.77 -20.40 3.47
CA GLY A 29 -13.49 -20.17 4.88
C GLY A 29 -14.14 -21.18 5.82
N SER A 30 -14.94 -22.12 5.30
CA SER A 30 -15.69 -23.12 6.09
C SER A 30 -15.34 -24.56 5.73
N GLU A 31 -14.15 -24.80 5.18
CA GLU A 31 -13.67 -26.11 4.72
C GLU A 31 -14.59 -26.75 3.66
N THR A 32 -15.36 -25.92 2.95
CA THR A 32 -16.24 -26.35 1.85
C THR A 32 -15.57 -25.93 0.54
N PHE A 33 -15.30 -26.91 -0.32
CA PHE A 33 -14.52 -26.70 -1.53
C PHE A 33 -15.39 -26.70 -2.80
N THR A 34 -15.21 -25.70 -3.65
CA THR A 34 -15.75 -25.63 -5.01
C THR A 34 -14.65 -25.97 -6.02
N ALA A 35 -14.90 -26.91 -6.93
CA ALA A 35 -13.91 -27.32 -7.93
C ALA A 35 -14.03 -26.49 -9.21
N ASN A 36 -12.98 -25.72 -9.51
CA ASN A 36 -12.83 -24.87 -10.69
C ASN A 36 -11.76 -25.47 -11.62
N THR A 37 -12.15 -25.81 -12.85
CA THR A 37 -11.20 -26.36 -13.84
C THR A 37 -10.48 -25.21 -14.56
N ILE A 38 -9.14 -25.17 -14.44
CA ILE A 38 -8.29 -24.18 -15.10
C ILE A 38 -7.82 -24.70 -16.46
N GLU A 39 -7.42 -25.97 -16.51
CA GLU A 39 -6.95 -26.66 -17.71
C GLU A 39 -7.47 -28.09 -17.70
N ASN A 40 -7.76 -28.66 -18.88
CA ASN A 40 -8.26 -30.04 -19.01
C ASN A 40 -7.67 -30.82 -20.20
N ASN A 41 -6.60 -30.33 -20.81
CA ASN A 41 -5.99 -30.96 -21.98
C ASN A 41 -4.46 -30.82 -22.04
N LEU A 42 -3.78 -30.49 -20.95
CA LEU A 42 -2.31 -30.40 -20.93
C LEU A 42 -1.67 -31.79 -20.75
N ASP A 43 -0.90 -32.23 -21.75
CA ASP A 43 -0.32 -33.59 -21.72
C ASP A 43 0.83 -33.71 -20.69
N GLY A 44 0.66 -34.64 -19.76
CA GLY A 44 1.69 -34.99 -18.78
C GLY A 44 2.02 -33.86 -17.83
N ILE A 45 1.00 -33.21 -17.24
CA ILE A 45 1.20 -32.17 -16.22
C ILE A 45 2.09 -32.70 -15.10
N ALA A 46 3.25 -32.08 -14.92
CA ALA A 46 4.29 -32.57 -14.00
C ALA A 46 4.44 -31.71 -12.75
N GLU A 47 4.50 -30.39 -12.91
CA GLU A 47 4.68 -29.45 -11.82
C GLU A 47 3.81 -28.21 -12.03
N VAL A 48 3.26 -27.70 -10.94
CA VAL A 48 2.61 -26.39 -10.86
C VAL A 48 3.29 -25.54 -9.79
N LYS A 49 3.51 -24.27 -10.11
CA LYS A 49 3.97 -23.24 -9.19
C LYS A 49 2.96 -22.12 -9.16
N VAL A 50 2.73 -21.58 -7.97
CA VAL A 50 1.84 -20.44 -7.74
C VAL A 50 2.67 -19.29 -7.20
N ALA A 51 2.57 -18.13 -7.83
CA ALA A 51 3.25 -16.88 -7.46
C ALA A 51 2.63 -15.71 -8.23
N ASP A 52 2.75 -14.50 -7.71
CA ASP A 52 2.54 -13.26 -8.49
C ASP A 52 3.67 -13.14 -9.53
N VAL A 53 3.37 -13.42 -10.80
CA VAL A 53 4.37 -13.47 -11.89
C VAL A 53 4.38 -12.17 -12.69
N ASP A 54 3.23 -11.51 -12.86
CA ASP A 54 3.11 -10.29 -13.64
C ASP A 54 3.18 -8.99 -12.81
N GLY A 55 3.13 -9.10 -11.48
CA GLY A 55 3.32 -8.01 -10.52
C GLY A 55 2.05 -7.21 -10.21
N ASP A 56 0.87 -7.76 -10.49
CA ASP A 56 -0.41 -7.10 -10.22
C ASP A 56 -0.95 -7.34 -8.80
N GLY A 57 -0.36 -8.30 -8.08
CA GLY A 57 -0.67 -8.63 -6.69
C GLY A 57 -1.55 -9.86 -6.53
N ASP A 58 -2.02 -10.47 -7.62
CA ASP A 58 -2.77 -11.72 -7.60
C ASP A 58 -1.84 -12.92 -7.80
N LEU A 59 -2.23 -14.09 -7.28
CA LEU A 59 -1.42 -15.31 -7.41
C LEU A 59 -1.71 -16.02 -8.74
N ASP A 60 -0.73 -16.04 -9.64
CA ASP A 60 -0.79 -16.77 -10.90
C ASP A 60 -0.35 -18.22 -10.80
N ALA A 61 -0.67 -19.03 -11.82
CA ALA A 61 -0.19 -20.41 -11.96
C ALA A 61 0.73 -20.61 -13.18
N VAL A 62 1.93 -21.15 -12.94
CA VAL A 62 2.86 -21.63 -13.97
C VAL A 62 2.91 -23.15 -13.95
N VAL A 63 2.66 -23.78 -15.09
CA VAL A 63 2.46 -25.22 -15.21
C VAL A 63 3.37 -25.79 -16.29
N THR A 64 3.95 -26.95 -16.02
CA THR A 64 4.78 -27.68 -16.99
C THR A 64 4.04 -28.90 -17.52
N GLY A 65 3.91 -29.00 -18.84
CA GLY A 65 3.41 -30.18 -19.56
C GLY A 65 4.57 -31.02 -20.05
N ARG A 66 4.97 -32.03 -19.28
CA ARG A 66 6.18 -32.83 -19.57
C ARG A 66 6.10 -33.59 -20.89
N ASN A 67 4.92 -34.05 -21.28
CA ASN A 67 4.73 -34.76 -22.54
C ASN A 67 4.40 -33.79 -23.70
N ALA A 68 3.85 -32.63 -23.37
CA ALA A 68 3.57 -31.56 -24.32
C ALA A 68 4.84 -30.78 -24.71
N ASP A 69 5.95 -30.96 -23.98
CA ASP A 69 7.16 -30.13 -24.07
C ASP A 69 6.84 -28.63 -23.96
N ASP A 70 5.89 -28.29 -23.08
CA ASP A 70 5.34 -26.93 -22.95
C ASP A 70 5.36 -26.40 -21.52
N ILE A 71 5.43 -25.08 -21.39
CA ILE A 71 5.28 -24.32 -20.14
C ILE A 71 4.17 -23.31 -20.35
N ILE A 72 3.09 -23.45 -19.59
CA ILE A 72 1.90 -22.61 -19.72
C ILE A 72 1.78 -21.72 -18.49
N PHE A 73 1.39 -20.48 -18.74
CA PHE A 73 1.12 -19.47 -17.74
C PHE A 73 -0.38 -19.16 -17.73
N TYR A 74 -1.01 -19.29 -16.56
CA TYR A 74 -2.40 -18.94 -16.31
C TYR A 74 -2.42 -17.75 -15.35
N THR A 75 -2.82 -16.59 -15.87
CA THR A 75 -3.01 -15.37 -15.07
C THR A 75 -4.21 -15.55 -14.15
N ASN A 76 -4.04 -15.29 -12.86
CA ASN A 76 -5.20 -14.91 -12.06
C ASN A 76 -5.45 -13.42 -12.31
N SER A 77 -6.71 -13.03 -12.35
CA SER A 77 -7.07 -11.61 -12.39
C SER A 77 -8.23 -11.51 -11.45
N ASP A 78 -7.90 -11.59 -10.17
CA ASP A 78 -8.93 -11.50 -9.17
C ASP A 78 -9.53 -10.11 -9.24
N SER A 79 -10.82 -10.05 -8.98
CA SER A 79 -11.61 -8.85 -9.27
C SER A 79 -11.40 -7.73 -8.23
N GLY A 80 -10.24 -7.73 -7.58
CA GLY A 80 -9.74 -6.70 -6.68
C GLY A 80 -9.55 -5.38 -7.43
N TYR A 81 -10.38 -4.39 -7.10
CA TYR A 81 -10.22 -3.05 -7.65
C TYR A 81 -9.05 -2.35 -6.96
N VAL A 82 -7.91 -2.29 -7.62
CA VAL A 82 -6.83 -1.37 -7.23
C VAL A 82 -7.22 0.03 -7.68
N LEU A 83 -7.62 0.88 -6.73
CA LEU A 83 -7.90 2.29 -7.00
C LEU A 83 -6.64 3.12 -6.75
N ASP A 84 -5.92 3.43 -7.82
CA ASP A 84 -4.81 4.39 -7.76
C ASP A 84 -5.31 5.78 -7.36
N ILE A 85 -4.83 6.27 -6.22
CA ILE A 85 -5.07 7.65 -5.76
C ILE A 85 -3.79 8.48 -5.91
N SER A 86 -3.81 9.40 -6.87
CA SER A 86 -2.76 10.42 -6.96
C SER A 86 -3.01 11.52 -5.92
N LEU A 87 -2.11 11.64 -4.94
CA LEU A 87 -2.13 12.74 -3.98
C LEU A 87 -1.46 13.98 -4.59
N SER A 88 -2.06 15.15 -4.40
CA SER A 88 -1.49 16.44 -4.80
C SER A 88 -1.84 17.52 -3.78
N GLY A 89 -0.98 18.55 -3.65
CA GLY A 89 -1.15 19.61 -2.66
C GLY A 89 -0.06 19.63 -1.59
N THR A 90 -0.26 20.41 -0.53
CA THR A 90 0.67 20.50 0.61
C THR A 90 0.19 19.60 1.74
N PRO A 91 0.96 18.58 2.16
CA PRO A 91 0.60 17.76 3.31
C PRO A 91 0.48 18.61 4.59
N ASP A 92 -0.72 18.73 5.13
CA ASP A 92 -1.04 19.48 6.33
C ASP A 92 -1.64 18.61 7.46
N GLY A 93 -1.79 17.31 7.20
CA GLY A 93 -2.29 16.31 8.14
C GLY A 93 -3.80 16.39 8.34
N THR A 94 -4.51 17.19 7.55
CA THR A 94 -5.98 17.27 7.53
C THR A 94 -6.57 16.60 6.29
N GLU A 95 -5.73 15.99 5.43
CA GLU A 95 -6.18 15.29 4.24
C GLU A 95 -7.08 14.11 4.60
N THR A 96 -8.23 14.02 3.94
CA THR A 96 -9.18 12.91 4.11
C THR A 96 -9.43 12.20 2.79
N LEU A 97 -9.30 10.89 2.78
CA LEU A 97 -9.80 10.05 1.70
C LEU A 97 -11.22 9.62 2.04
N THR A 98 -12.20 10.00 1.20
CA THR A 98 -13.62 9.64 1.38
C THR A 98 -14.11 8.83 0.19
N ILE A 99 -14.77 7.70 0.45
CA ILE A 99 -15.42 6.85 -0.54
C ILE A 99 -16.94 6.95 -0.36
N SER A 100 -17.65 7.40 -1.39
CA SER A 100 -19.12 7.51 -1.36
C SER A 100 -19.73 6.74 -2.53
N PRO A 101 -20.47 5.63 -2.26
CA PRO A 101 -21.24 4.96 -3.30
C PRO A 101 -22.20 5.95 -3.96
N THR A 102 -22.28 5.92 -5.28
CA THR A 102 -23.42 6.57 -5.98
C THR A 102 -24.68 5.74 -5.72
N SER A 103 -25.88 6.28 -5.90
CA SER A 103 -27.10 5.45 -5.79
C SER A 103 -27.14 4.43 -6.93
N THR A 104 -27.34 3.14 -6.61
CA THR A 104 -27.57 2.03 -7.58
C THR A 104 -26.42 1.46 -8.44
N PRO A 105 -25.11 1.63 -8.14
CA PRO A 105 -24.03 0.94 -8.83
C PRO A 105 -23.51 -0.32 -8.11
N ILE A 106 -23.75 -0.43 -6.80
CA ILE A 106 -23.21 -1.51 -5.95
C ILE A 106 -24.39 -2.21 -5.31
N TYR A 107 -24.43 -3.53 -5.45
CA TYR A 107 -25.52 -4.38 -4.98
C TYR A 107 -25.00 -5.51 -4.12
N ASP A 108 -25.77 -5.91 -3.12
CA ASP A 108 -25.52 -7.18 -2.42
C ASP A 108 -26.03 -8.38 -3.25
N VAL A 109 -25.77 -9.59 -2.77
CA VAL A 109 -26.22 -10.84 -3.40
C VAL A 109 -27.75 -10.95 -3.50
N ALA A 110 -28.49 -10.22 -2.67
CA ALA A 110 -29.95 -10.16 -2.69
C ALA A 110 -30.49 -9.06 -3.64
N GLY A 111 -29.62 -8.29 -4.30
CA GLY A 111 -29.96 -7.22 -5.23
C GLY A 111 -30.32 -5.89 -4.57
N ASN A 112 -30.03 -5.69 -3.27
CA ASN A 112 -30.22 -4.40 -2.61
C ASN A 112 -29.06 -3.46 -2.94
N ALA A 113 -29.37 -2.23 -3.33
CA ALA A 113 -28.34 -1.22 -3.58
C ALA A 113 -27.66 -0.78 -2.28
N ALA A 114 -26.34 -0.56 -2.33
CA ALA A 114 -25.56 -0.02 -1.24
C ALA A 114 -26.09 1.36 -0.81
N SER A 115 -26.15 1.60 0.51
CA SER A 115 -26.51 2.90 1.07
C SER A 115 -25.48 3.96 0.66
N THR A 116 -25.95 5.15 0.27
CA THR A 116 -25.07 6.30 0.03
C THR A 116 -24.61 6.97 1.34
N SER A 117 -25.22 6.59 2.47
CA SER A 117 -24.78 6.97 3.81
C SER A 117 -24.05 5.78 4.45
N GLN A 118 -22.74 5.90 4.59
CA GLN A 118 -21.84 4.87 5.11
C GLN A 118 -21.12 5.42 6.35
N SER A 119 -20.98 4.59 7.39
CA SER A 119 -20.34 5.00 8.66
C SER A 119 -18.81 4.87 8.65
N HIS A 120 -18.24 4.11 7.71
CA HIS A 120 -16.80 3.85 7.61
C HIS A 120 -16.22 4.26 6.25
N SER A 121 -16.68 5.40 5.72
CA SER A 121 -16.33 5.88 4.39
C SER A 121 -15.13 6.82 4.32
N THR A 122 -14.56 7.23 5.45
CA THR A 122 -13.50 8.25 5.48
C THR A 122 -12.32 7.83 6.36
N VAL A 123 -11.11 8.05 5.87
CA VAL A 123 -9.85 7.90 6.61
C VAL A 123 -9.01 9.18 6.48
N THR A 124 -8.35 9.59 7.56
CA THR A 124 -7.42 10.72 7.55
C THR A 124 -6.02 10.25 7.19
N LEU A 125 -5.36 10.96 6.26
CA LEU A 125 -3.95 10.77 5.94
C LEU A 125 -3.13 11.69 6.85
N ASN A 126 -2.42 11.13 7.81
CA ASN A 126 -1.72 11.90 8.85
C ASN A 126 -0.34 12.42 8.39
N ASP A 127 -0.17 12.77 7.12
CA ASP A 127 1.12 13.27 6.63
C ASP A 127 1.26 14.77 6.90
N LEU A 128 2.24 15.13 7.73
CA LEU A 128 2.51 16.49 8.13
C LEU A 128 3.84 16.94 7.53
N ARG A 129 3.82 18.05 6.77
CA ARG A 129 5.06 18.66 6.30
C ARG A 129 6.03 18.95 7.47
N PRO A 130 7.32 18.61 7.34
CA PRO A 130 8.31 19.01 8.33
C PRO A 130 8.40 20.54 8.36
N THR A 131 8.29 21.11 9.57
CA THR A 131 8.44 22.55 9.80
C THR A 131 9.63 22.81 10.71
N MET A 132 10.35 23.90 10.45
CA MET A 132 11.40 24.43 11.31
C MET A 132 11.02 25.84 11.76
N ALA A 133 11.06 26.09 13.07
CA ALA A 133 10.94 27.42 13.64
C ALA A 133 12.32 27.89 14.12
N ILE A 134 12.67 29.14 13.80
CA ILE A 134 13.90 29.78 14.25
C ILE A 134 13.50 30.93 15.17
N THR A 135 13.97 30.89 16.41
CA THR A 135 13.80 32.00 17.36
C THR A 135 15.16 32.49 17.81
N ALA A 136 15.24 33.77 18.17
CA ALA A 136 16.46 34.37 18.68
C ALA A 136 16.17 35.06 20.01
N VAL A 137 17.08 34.92 20.97
CA VAL A 137 17.08 35.68 22.22
C VAL A 137 18.44 36.31 22.47
N ASN A 138 18.46 37.51 23.01
CA ASN A 138 19.70 38.21 23.35
C ASN A 138 20.32 37.69 24.66
N GLY A 139 21.47 38.25 25.07
CA GLY A 139 22.14 37.90 26.33
C GLY A 139 21.30 38.12 27.59
N SER A 140 20.25 38.93 27.49
CA SER A 140 19.26 39.16 28.55
C SER A 140 18.01 38.26 28.42
N SER A 141 18.04 37.22 27.57
CA SER A 141 16.92 36.29 27.30
C SER A 141 15.65 36.94 26.71
N SER A 142 15.76 38.15 26.17
CA SER A 142 14.66 38.84 25.48
C SER A 142 14.60 38.40 24.02
N ALA A 143 13.40 38.18 23.49
CA ALA A 143 13.20 37.81 22.09
C ALA A 143 13.73 38.89 21.15
N VAL A 144 14.50 38.47 20.14
CA VAL A 144 15.01 39.33 19.07
C VAL A 144 14.26 38.99 17.80
N SER A 145 13.51 39.95 17.28
CA SER A 145 12.73 39.80 16.05
C SER A 145 13.64 39.80 14.81
N ASP A 146 13.15 39.22 13.72
CA ASP A 146 13.84 39.28 12.43
C ASP A 146 14.14 40.72 11.99
N GLY A 147 15.30 40.94 11.37
CA GLY A 147 15.79 42.26 10.97
C GLY A 147 16.23 43.19 12.11
N SER A 148 16.17 42.75 13.37
CA SER A 148 16.58 43.56 14.52
C SER A 148 18.07 43.38 14.85
N THR A 149 18.67 44.39 15.48
CA THR A 149 20.05 44.34 15.99
C THR A 149 20.05 44.32 17.52
N THR A 150 20.93 43.53 18.13
CA THR A 150 21.25 43.59 19.57
C THR A 150 22.69 44.05 19.77
N ASN A 151 22.92 44.79 20.86
CA ASN A 151 24.26 45.17 21.33
C ASN A 151 24.75 44.27 22.48
N ASP A 152 24.03 43.21 22.82
CA ASP A 152 24.45 42.23 23.82
C ASP A 152 25.65 41.41 23.31
N ALA A 153 26.49 40.95 24.24
CA ALA A 153 27.68 40.17 23.91
C ALA A 153 27.36 38.79 23.29
N THR A 154 26.12 38.30 23.47
CA THR A 154 25.67 36.99 23.01
C THR A 154 24.30 37.07 22.37
N LEU A 155 24.11 36.33 21.29
CA LEU A 155 22.83 36.05 20.66
C LEU A 155 22.64 34.53 20.62
N THR A 156 21.56 34.03 21.20
CA THR A 156 21.22 32.61 21.17
C THR A 156 20.15 32.40 20.11
N VAL A 157 20.44 31.55 19.14
CA VAL A 157 19.50 31.16 18.08
C VAL A 157 19.07 29.71 18.32
N THR A 158 17.76 29.51 18.41
CA THR A 158 17.15 28.20 18.66
C THR A 158 16.43 27.73 17.40
N PHE A 159 16.77 26.53 16.94
CA PHE A 159 16.08 25.84 15.86
C PHE A 159 15.20 24.74 16.44
N THR A 160 13.89 24.82 16.21
CA THR A 160 12.91 23.85 16.71
C THR A 160 12.24 23.16 15.53
N SER A 161 12.41 21.84 15.41
CA SER A 161 11.66 20.98 14.46
C SER A 161 10.46 20.35 15.16
N ARG A 162 9.34 20.19 14.44
CA ARG A 162 8.09 19.63 15.01
C ARG A 162 7.80 18.17 14.64
N VAL A 163 8.55 17.53 13.74
CA VAL A 163 8.10 16.23 13.16
C VAL A 163 9.13 15.09 13.20
N HIS A 164 10.39 15.29 13.60
CA HIS A 164 11.33 14.17 13.74
C HIS A 164 12.25 14.30 14.96
N HIS A 165 12.39 13.20 15.71
CA HIS A 165 13.21 13.08 16.92
C HIS A 165 14.73 13.14 16.67
N ASN A 166 15.19 13.34 15.43
CA ASN A 166 16.61 13.22 15.06
C ASN A 166 17.23 14.51 14.48
N PHE A 167 16.93 15.68 15.06
CA PHE A 167 17.69 16.88 14.73
C PHE A 167 19.08 16.82 15.38
N VAL A 168 20.09 16.39 14.63
CA VAL A 168 21.49 16.40 15.09
C VAL A 168 22.08 17.79 14.88
N VAL A 169 22.21 18.56 15.96
CA VAL A 169 22.94 19.85 15.96
C VAL A 169 24.44 19.55 15.91
N GLY A 170 25.01 19.50 14.70
CA GLY A 170 26.45 19.20 14.52
C GLY A 170 27.13 19.80 13.29
N GLY A 171 26.43 20.51 12.41
CA GLY A 171 26.99 21.02 11.15
C GLY A 171 27.62 22.41 11.19
N CYS A 172 27.43 23.19 12.26
CA CYS A 172 27.82 24.60 12.29
C CYS A 172 29.25 24.82 12.83
N ASN A 173 30.25 24.17 12.22
CA ASN A 173 31.65 24.54 12.36
C ASN A 173 32.18 25.08 11.02
N GLY A 174 31.48 26.06 10.45
CA GLY A 174 31.91 26.81 9.26
C GLY A 174 32.31 28.23 9.66
N LYS A 175 33.61 28.52 9.59
CA LYS A 175 34.22 29.83 9.88
C LYS A 175 33.48 30.97 9.16
N TRP A 176 32.91 31.90 9.91
CA TRP A 176 32.49 33.20 9.39
C TRP A 176 33.73 34.08 9.29
N TRP A 177 34.24 34.24 8.06
CA TRP A 177 35.30 35.22 7.79
C TRP A 177 34.72 36.63 7.95
N LYS A 178 35.38 37.44 8.77
CA LYS A 178 35.21 38.89 8.76
C LYS A 178 35.72 39.42 7.41
N SER A 179 34.92 40.25 6.75
CA SER A 179 35.41 41.35 5.91
C SER A 179 34.94 42.66 6.51
#